data_AF-A0A840TZ63-F1
#
_entry.id   AF-A0A840TZ63-F1
#
_cell.length_a   1.000
_cell.length_b   1.000
_cell.length_c   1.000
_cell.angle_alpha   90.00
_cell.angle_beta   90.00
_cell.angle_gamma   90.00
#
_symmetry.space_group_name_H-M   'P 1'
#
loop_
_entity.id
_entity.type
_entity.pdbx_description
1 polymer ?
#
loop_
_entity_poly.entity_id
_entity_poly.type
_entity_poly.pdbx_seq_one_letter_code
_entity_poly.pdbx_strand_id
1 'polypeptide(L)'
;MVHLISQRIGDKWSGKVYIDHENVDMVYKKYGGNIKTASSFRNNLAGIIELAQHRDEKLLLLSYASYFPEGVALTGEEADMQHFAGCNYASPVSIWGEAEYVAKGIQVHNNELRKLVTQYHPFYLDLEKKMPREPSFFCDVCHLNEPGAQYFSRQLAEHIIDQGLLK
;
A
#
# COMPACT_ATOMS: atom_id res chain seq x y z
N MET A 1 -17.38 30.52 7.72
CA MET A 1 -18.57 29.64 7.63
C MET A 1 -19.49 30.01 6.45
N VAL A 2 -19.89 31.28 6.29
CA VAL A 2 -20.76 31.74 5.17
C VAL A 2 -20.15 31.53 3.77
N HIS A 3 -18.84 31.70 3.61
CA HIS A 3 -18.15 31.50 2.33
C HIS A 3 -18.23 30.05 1.82
N LEU A 4 -18.03 29.07 2.70
CA LEU A 4 -18.08 27.63 2.36
C LEU A 4 -19.48 27.17 1.95
N ILE A 5 -20.52 27.77 2.54
CA ILE A 5 -21.91 27.49 2.20
C ILE A 5 -22.24 28.05 0.81
N SER A 6 -21.83 29.29 0.53
CA SER A 6 -21.96 29.92 -0.79
C SER A 6 -21.25 29.12 -1.89
N GLN A 7 -20.03 28.66 -1.61
CA GLN A 7 -19.23 27.86 -2.55
C GLN A 7 -19.90 26.51 -2.85
N ARG A 8 -20.36 25.78 -1.82
CA ARG A 8 -21.08 24.51 -1.99
C ARG A 8 -22.37 24.66 -2.80
N ILE A 9 -23.10 25.77 -2.62
CA ILE A 9 -24.31 26.06 -3.41
C ILE A 9 -23.92 26.33 -4.87
N GLY A 10 -22.92 27.17 -5.13
CA GLY A 10 -22.43 27.45 -6.48
C GLY A 10 -21.89 26.20 -7.19
N ASP A 11 -21.20 25.32 -6.47
CA ASP A 11 -20.69 24.06 -7.01
C ASP A 11 -21.83 23.08 -7.33
N LYS A 12 -22.85 23.00 -6.47
CA LYS A 12 -24.06 22.20 -6.73
C LYS A 12 -24.83 22.72 -7.95
N TRP A 13 -24.92 24.04 -8.13
CA TRP A 13 -25.57 24.67 -9.29
C TRP A 13 -24.77 24.53 -10.59
N SER A 14 -23.44 24.44 -10.50
CA SER A 14 -22.56 24.19 -11.66
C SER A 14 -22.35 22.71 -11.97
N GLY A 15 -23.01 21.81 -11.23
CA GLY A 15 -22.91 20.36 -11.45
C GLY A 15 -21.54 19.78 -11.10
N LYS A 16 -20.73 20.48 -10.30
CA LYS A 16 -19.43 19.96 -9.86
C LYS A 16 -19.66 18.87 -8.82
N VAL A 17 -19.24 17.66 -9.18
CA VAL A 17 -19.20 16.50 -8.28
C VAL A 17 -17.77 16.37 -7.79
N TYR A 18 -17.58 16.53 -6.48
CA TYR A 18 -16.31 16.25 -5.82
C TYR A 18 -16.27 14.79 -5.41
N ILE A 19 -15.13 14.15 -5.63
CA ILE A 19 -14.88 12.79 -5.16
C ILE A 19 -14.64 12.89 -3.64
N ASP A 20 -15.31 12.04 -2.87
CA ASP A 20 -15.08 11.92 -1.44
C ASP A 20 -13.65 11.40 -1.19
N HIS A 21 -12.94 12.02 -0.23
CA HIS A 21 -11.58 11.65 0.13
C HIS A 21 -11.53 10.48 1.11
N GLU A 22 -12.63 10.21 1.82
CA GLU A 22 -12.73 9.20 2.87
C GLU A 22 -13.50 7.96 2.41
N ASN A 23 -14.26 8.06 1.30
CA ASN A 23 -15.10 6.97 0.82
C ASN A 23 -14.98 6.76 -0.69
N VAL A 24 -14.95 5.48 -1.10
CA VAL A 24 -15.15 5.10 -2.50
C VAL A 24 -16.64 5.05 -2.80
N ASP A 25 -17.07 5.80 -3.83
CA ASP A 25 -18.44 5.74 -4.35
C ASP A 25 -18.84 4.30 -4.65
N MET A 26 -19.99 3.86 -4.12
CA MET A 26 -20.51 2.51 -4.29
C MET A 26 -20.63 2.09 -5.76
N VAL A 27 -20.92 3.03 -6.67
CA VAL A 27 -21.00 2.76 -8.11
C VAL A 27 -19.64 2.35 -8.68
N TYR A 28 -18.56 2.87 -8.10
CA TYR A 28 -17.19 2.62 -8.57
C TYR A 28 -16.46 1.48 -7.86
N LYS A 29 -16.89 1.05 -6.67
CA LYS A 29 -16.27 -0.05 -5.89
C LYS A 29 -16.00 -1.30 -6.73
N LYS A 30 -16.99 -1.73 -7.53
CA LYS A 30 -16.90 -2.90 -8.43
C LYS A 30 -15.75 -2.85 -9.45
N TYR A 31 -15.27 -1.66 -9.82
CA TYR A 31 -14.18 -1.54 -10.79
C TYR A 31 -12.82 -1.84 -10.17
N GLY A 32 -12.71 -1.83 -8.82
CA GLY A 32 -11.49 -2.15 -8.09
C GLY A 32 -10.98 -3.57 -8.37
N GLY A 33 -11.87 -4.52 -8.70
CA GLY A 33 -11.47 -5.89 -9.02
C GLY A 33 -10.63 -6.04 -10.28
N ASN A 34 -10.63 -5.03 -11.17
CA ASN A 34 -9.76 -4.95 -12.33
C ASN A 34 -8.57 -4.03 -12.05
N ILE A 35 -7.43 -4.62 -11.69
CA ILE A 35 -6.20 -3.88 -11.34
C ILE A 35 -5.54 -3.31 -12.60
N LYS A 36 -5.94 -2.10 -13.00
CA LYS A 36 -5.44 -1.42 -14.20
C LYS A 36 -4.05 -0.80 -14.03
N THR A 37 -3.55 -0.71 -12.80
CA THR A 37 -2.31 0.00 -12.46
C THR A 37 -1.05 -0.83 -12.63
N ALA A 38 -1.16 -2.13 -12.94
CA ALA A 38 0.00 -3.03 -13.08
C ALA A 38 1.03 -2.52 -14.11
N SER A 39 0.57 -2.12 -15.30
CA SER A 39 1.48 -1.64 -16.35
C SER A 39 2.14 -0.31 -15.97
N SER A 40 1.39 0.64 -15.40
CA SER A 40 1.96 1.92 -14.97
C SER A 40 2.95 1.74 -13.82
N PHE A 41 2.63 0.88 -12.84
CA PHE A 41 3.52 0.52 -11.76
C PHE A 41 4.84 -0.07 -12.30
N ARG A 42 4.74 -1.05 -13.20
CA ARG A 42 5.90 -1.67 -13.84
C ARG A 42 6.76 -0.64 -14.58
N ASN A 43 6.14 0.20 -15.42
CA ASN A 43 6.88 1.18 -16.21
C ASN A 43 7.58 2.22 -15.34
N ASN A 44 6.90 2.71 -14.30
CA ASN A 44 7.48 3.68 -13.37
C ASN A 44 8.67 3.08 -12.62
N LEU A 45 8.52 1.85 -12.09
CA LEU A 45 9.57 1.21 -11.33
C LEU A 45 10.75 0.81 -12.22
N ALA A 46 10.50 0.35 -13.46
CA ALA A 46 11.55 0.12 -14.46
C ALA A 46 12.37 1.39 -14.71
N GLY A 47 11.70 2.54 -14.92
CA GLY A 47 12.39 3.83 -15.12
C GLY A 47 13.24 4.25 -13.92
N ILE A 48 12.79 3.99 -12.68
CA ILE A 48 13.59 4.25 -11.46
C ILE A 48 14.83 3.35 -11.43
N ILE A 49 14.69 2.06 -11.76
CA ILE A 49 15.81 1.11 -11.81
C ILE A 49 16.83 1.51 -12.87
N GLU A 50 16.37 1.81 -14.09
CA GLU A 50 17.22 2.23 -15.21
C GLU A 50 17.96 3.54 -14.89
N LEU A 51 17.28 4.49 -14.23
CA LEU A 51 17.90 5.74 -13.80
C LEU A 51 19.00 5.48 -12.75
N ALA A 52 18.75 4.62 -11.76
CA ALA A 52 19.75 4.28 -10.75
C ALA A 52 20.97 3.58 -11.39
N GLN A 53 20.74 2.63 -12.30
CA GLN A 53 21.81 1.97 -13.05
C GLN A 53 22.63 2.96 -13.89
N HIS A 54 21.96 3.89 -14.57
CA HIS A 54 22.64 4.94 -15.35
C HIS A 54 23.49 5.87 -14.47
N ARG A 55 23.10 6.07 -13.20
CA ARG A 55 23.83 6.90 -12.23
C ARG A 55 24.88 6.14 -11.41
N ASP A 56 25.04 4.84 -11.65
CA ASP A 56 25.86 3.95 -10.81
C ASP A 56 25.45 4.00 -9.32
N GLU A 57 24.15 4.13 -9.06
CA GLU A 57 23.55 4.17 -7.73
C GLU A 57 23.00 2.78 -7.33
N LYS A 58 23.23 2.40 -6.08
CA LYS A 58 22.64 1.17 -5.51
C LYS A 58 21.16 1.41 -5.22
N LEU A 59 20.28 0.62 -5.83
CA LEU A 59 18.85 0.63 -5.57
C LEU A 59 18.41 -0.65 -4.84
N LEU A 60 17.82 -0.47 -3.66
CA LEU A 60 17.13 -1.53 -2.92
C LEU A 60 15.62 -1.40 -3.09
N LEU A 61 15.00 -2.44 -3.65
CA LEU A 61 13.56 -2.55 -3.76
C LEU A 61 12.98 -3.38 -2.62
N LEU A 62 11.80 -3.00 -2.16
CA LEU A 62 11.06 -3.64 -1.08
C LEU A 62 9.68 -4.04 -1.58
N SER A 63 9.28 -5.30 -1.41
CA SER A 63 7.89 -5.69 -1.66
C SER A 63 6.96 -5.14 -0.56
N TYR A 64 5.68 -4.95 -0.86
CA TYR A 64 4.69 -4.58 0.15
C TYR A 64 4.41 -5.74 1.11
N ALA A 65 4.47 -5.46 2.41
CA ALA A 65 3.93 -6.32 3.45
C ALA A 65 2.52 -5.85 3.82
N SER A 66 1.60 -6.79 4.01
CA SER A 66 0.21 -6.51 4.37
C SER A 66 -0.37 -7.66 5.17
N TYR A 67 -1.36 -7.36 6.02
CA TYR A 67 -2.08 -8.38 6.77
C TYR A 67 -3.59 -8.25 6.54
N PHE A 68 -4.20 -9.33 6.07
CA PHE A 68 -5.63 -9.48 5.94
C PHE A 68 -6.03 -10.69 6.82
N PRO A 69 -6.83 -10.52 7.87
CA PRO A 69 -7.18 -11.62 8.77
C PRO A 69 -7.93 -12.74 8.02
N GLU A 70 -7.54 -13.99 8.27
CA GLU A 70 -8.12 -15.14 7.57
C GLU A 70 -9.60 -15.33 7.94
N GLY A 71 -10.44 -15.57 6.94
CA GLY A 71 -11.87 -15.79 7.12
C GLY A 71 -12.67 -14.55 7.53
N VAL A 72 -12.04 -13.37 7.58
CA VAL A 72 -12.70 -12.10 7.94
C VAL A 72 -12.94 -11.26 6.70
N ALA A 73 -14.18 -10.85 6.49
CA ALA A 73 -14.54 -9.85 5.49
C ALA A 73 -14.46 -8.46 6.12
N LEU A 74 -13.37 -7.73 5.86
CA LEU A 74 -13.21 -6.35 6.33
C LEU A 74 -14.18 -5.43 5.60
N THR A 75 -14.94 -4.65 6.38
CA THR A 75 -16.00 -3.76 5.93
C THR A 75 -15.55 -2.31 5.80
N GLY A 76 -14.48 -1.94 6.51
CA GLY A 76 -14.02 -0.57 6.71
C GLY A 76 -14.66 0.13 7.92
N GLU A 77 -15.48 -0.56 8.70
CA GLU A 77 -16.09 -0.04 9.92
C GLU A 77 -15.12 -0.13 11.11
N GLU A 78 -15.38 0.65 12.17
CA GLU A 78 -14.55 0.66 13.40
C GLU A 78 -14.43 -0.74 14.03
N ALA A 79 -15.45 -1.57 13.90
CA ALA A 79 -15.45 -2.95 14.39
C ALA A 79 -14.33 -3.81 13.79
N ASP A 80 -13.85 -3.50 12.58
CA ASP A 80 -12.74 -4.21 11.95
C ASP A 80 -11.44 -4.09 12.78
N MET A 81 -11.30 -3.04 13.59
CA MET A 81 -10.10 -2.75 14.38
C MET A 81 -9.81 -3.81 15.45
N GLN A 82 -10.82 -4.60 15.84
CA GLN A 82 -10.62 -5.73 16.76
C GLN A 82 -9.70 -6.82 16.20
N HIS A 83 -9.48 -6.83 14.87
CA HIS A 83 -8.61 -7.79 14.19
C HIS A 83 -7.16 -7.31 14.03
N PHE A 84 -6.83 -6.15 14.59
CA PHE A 84 -5.51 -5.52 14.49
C PHE A 84 -4.99 -5.14 15.88
N ALA A 85 -3.78 -4.58 15.97
CA ALA A 85 -3.10 -4.27 17.22
C ALA A 85 -3.68 -3.07 18.01
N GLY A 86 -4.79 -2.46 17.57
CA GLY A 86 -5.45 -1.36 18.28
C GLY A 86 -4.65 -0.05 18.30
N CYS A 87 -4.32 0.48 17.13
CA CYS A 87 -3.55 1.71 16.98
C CYS A 87 -4.43 2.97 16.85
N ASN A 88 -3.91 4.12 17.30
CA ASN A 88 -4.63 5.41 17.25
C ASN A 88 -4.81 5.99 15.83
N TYR A 89 -4.06 5.52 14.83
CA TYR A 89 -4.03 6.08 13.47
C TYR A 89 -4.25 5.00 12.39
N ALA A 90 -5.04 3.98 12.72
CA ALA A 90 -5.43 2.97 11.75
C ALA A 90 -6.34 3.57 10.66
N SER A 91 -6.13 3.16 9.42
CA SER A 91 -6.92 3.55 8.26
C SER A 91 -7.84 2.41 7.84
N PRO A 92 -9.16 2.63 7.75
CA PRO A 92 -10.06 1.61 7.25
C PRO A 92 -9.73 1.27 5.79
N VAL A 93 -9.75 -0.03 5.46
CA VAL A 93 -9.42 -0.52 4.12
C VAL A 93 -10.36 0.04 3.04
N SER A 94 -11.59 0.41 3.42
CA SER A 94 -12.63 0.96 2.55
C SER A 94 -12.27 2.28 1.87
N ILE A 95 -11.30 3.04 2.41
CA ILE A 95 -10.75 4.25 1.77
C ILE A 95 -10.13 3.89 0.41
N TRP A 96 -9.56 2.69 0.29
CA TRP A 96 -8.91 2.20 -0.92
C TRP A 96 -9.84 1.36 -1.81
N GLY A 97 -10.92 0.82 -1.23
CA GLY A 97 -11.92 -0.01 -1.91
C GLY A 97 -12.27 -1.27 -1.12
N GLU A 98 -12.85 -2.26 -1.79
CA GLU A 98 -13.16 -3.54 -1.16
C GLU A 98 -11.88 -4.28 -0.78
N ALA A 99 -11.85 -4.87 0.42
CA ALA A 99 -10.64 -5.48 0.99
C ALA A 99 -10.03 -6.54 0.06
N GLU A 100 -10.86 -7.35 -0.60
CA GLU A 100 -10.41 -8.34 -1.58
C GLU A 100 -9.70 -7.70 -2.78
N TYR A 101 -10.17 -6.55 -3.26
CA TYR A 101 -9.57 -5.85 -4.39
C TYR A 101 -8.28 -5.13 -3.99
N VAL A 102 -8.22 -4.61 -2.77
CA VAL A 102 -6.99 -4.03 -2.22
C VAL A 102 -5.91 -5.11 -2.08
N ALA A 103 -6.24 -6.26 -1.48
CA ALA A 103 -5.33 -7.40 -1.36
C ALA A 103 -4.84 -7.88 -2.72
N LYS A 104 -5.76 -8.02 -3.70
CA LYS A 104 -5.41 -8.36 -5.08
C LYS A 104 -4.48 -7.33 -5.72
N GLY A 105 -4.72 -6.03 -5.51
CA GLY A 105 -3.87 -4.95 -6.01
C GLY A 105 -2.43 -5.05 -5.48
N ILE A 106 -2.28 -5.25 -4.17
CA ILE A 106 -0.98 -5.44 -3.50
C ILE A 106 -0.26 -6.66 -4.10
N GLN A 107 -0.96 -7.79 -4.26
CA GLN A 107 -0.38 -8.99 -4.85
C GLN A 107 0.07 -8.77 -6.29
N VAL A 108 -0.73 -8.08 -7.10
CA VAL A 108 -0.39 -7.75 -8.49
C VAL A 108 0.88 -6.89 -8.54
N HIS A 109 0.99 -5.87 -7.70
CA HIS A 109 2.19 -5.01 -7.67
C HIS A 109 3.42 -5.74 -7.15
N ASN A 110 3.30 -6.57 -6.10
CA ASN A 110 4.41 -7.41 -5.64
C ASN A 110 4.89 -8.37 -6.74
N ASN A 111 3.98 -8.92 -7.55
CA ASN A 111 4.35 -9.78 -8.68
C ASN A 111 5.07 -9.01 -9.78
N GLU A 112 4.62 -7.80 -10.15
CA GLU A 112 5.33 -6.95 -11.11
C GLU A 112 6.71 -6.54 -10.58
N LEU A 113 6.83 -6.21 -9.29
CA LEU A 113 8.10 -5.92 -8.65
C LEU A 113 9.06 -7.11 -8.74
N ARG A 114 8.62 -8.33 -8.42
CA ARG A 114 9.45 -9.54 -8.53
C ARG A 114 9.92 -9.79 -9.97
N LYS A 115 9.07 -9.57 -10.97
CA LYS A 115 9.46 -9.68 -12.39
C LYS A 115 10.57 -8.68 -12.73
N LEU A 116 10.45 -7.44 -12.25
CA LEU A 116 11.48 -6.42 -12.45
C LEU A 116 12.78 -6.76 -11.73
N VAL A 117 12.70 -7.35 -10.52
CA VAL A 117 13.88 -7.84 -9.80
C VAL A 117 14.61 -8.91 -10.62
N THR A 118 13.90 -9.87 -11.20
CA THR A 118 14.49 -10.87 -12.09
C THR A 118 15.04 -10.27 -13.39
N GLN A 119 14.40 -9.23 -13.93
CA GLN A 119 14.81 -8.62 -15.18
C GLN A 119 16.08 -7.74 -15.03
N TYR A 120 16.10 -6.87 -14.02
CA TYR A 120 17.14 -5.84 -13.88
C TYR A 120 18.16 -6.13 -12.76
N HIS A 121 17.92 -7.13 -11.93
CA HIS A 121 18.78 -7.52 -10.81
C HIS A 121 19.16 -6.37 -9.84
N PRO A 122 18.24 -5.48 -9.42
CA PRO A 122 18.49 -4.58 -8.30
C PRO A 122 18.61 -5.37 -7.00
N PHE A 123 19.09 -4.72 -5.93
CA PHE A 123 18.97 -5.30 -4.59
C PHE A 123 17.49 -5.41 -4.21
N TYR A 124 17.12 -6.49 -3.51
CA TYR A 124 15.72 -6.78 -3.23
C TYR A 124 15.52 -7.47 -1.88
N LEU A 125 14.60 -6.94 -1.09
CA LEU A 125 14.10 -7.55 0.14
C LEU A 125 12.59 -7.84 0.02
N ASP A 126 12.26 -9.14 0.04
CA ASP A 126 10.89 -9.65 -0.01
C ASP A 126 10.21 -9.55 1.38
N LEU A 127 9.86 -8.32 1.78
CA LEU A 127 9.13 -8.07 3.02
C LEU A 127 7.77 -8.76 3.10
N GLU A 128 7.11 -9.08 1.97
CA GLU A 128 5.85 -9.84 1.97
C GLU A 128 6.03 -11.23 2.61
N LYS A 129 7.23 -11.81 2.45
CA LYS A 129 7.61 -13.10 3.04
C LYS A 129 8.32 -12.96 4.39
N LYS A 130 9.02 -11.85 4.63
CA LYS A 130 9.82 -11.65 5.84
C LYS A 130 8.98 -11.13 7.01
N MET A 131 7.97 -10.31 6.76
CA MET A 131 7.10 -9.81 7.83
C MET A 131 6.16 -10.93 8.33
N PRO A 132 6.04 -11.14 9.66
CA PRO A 132 5.03 -12.03 10.23
C PRO A 132 3.62 -11.58 9.83
N ARG A 133 2.78 -12.51 9.41
CA ARG A 133 1.38 -12.23 9.03
C ARG A 133 0.47 -12.39 10.24
N GLU A 134 0.72 -11.57 11.26
CA GLU A 134 0.05 -11.66 12.55
C GLU A 134 -0.54 -10.30 12.95
N PRO A 135 -1.73 -10.29 13.57
CA PRO A 135 -2.44 -9.05 13.90
C PRO A 135 -1.65 -8.17 14.87
N SER A 136 -0.79 -8.78 15.69
CA SER A 136 0.05 -8.11 16.68
C SER A 136 1.13 -7.19 16.10
N PHE A 137 1.39 -7.23 14.79
CA PHE A 137 2.37 -6.36 14.11
C PHE A 137 1.73 -5.23 13.29
N PHE A 138 0.41 -5.24 13.13
CA PHE A 138 -0.29 -4.39 12.17
C PHE A 138 -1.36 -3.53 12.87
N CYS A 139 -1.40 -2.25 12.52
CA CYS A 139 -2.43 -1.29 12.93
C CYS A 139 -3.70 -1.40 12.09
N ASP A 140 -3.52 -1.73 10.81
CA ASP A 140 -4.56 -2.00 9.81
C ASP A 140 -3.93 -2.89 8.72
N VAL A 141 -4.51 -2.97 7.52
CA VAL A 141 -4.02 -3.87 6.47
C VAL A 141 -2.60 -3.56 5.97
N CYS A 142 -2.07 -2.35 6.19
CA CYS A 142 -0.77 -1.93 5.65
C CYS A 142 0.15 -1.19 6.62
N HIS A 143 -0.37 -0.59 7.69
CA HIS A 143 0.45 0.12 8.68
C HIS A 143 0.92 -0.81 9.78
N LEU A 144 2.17 -0.64 10.19
CA LEU A 144 2.79 -1.40 11.28
C LEU A 144 2.62 -0.68 12.61
N ASN A 145 2.39 -1.45 13.67
CA ASN A 145 2.51 -0.92 15.03
C ASN A 145 3.99 -0.87 15.45
N GLU A 146 4.27 -0.49 16.71
CA GLU A 146 5.64 -0.36 17.19
C GLU A 146 6.45 -1.68 17.10
N PRO A 147 5.97 -2.84 17.60
CA PRO A 147 6.61 -4.13 17.34
C PRO A 147 6.81 -4.44 15.84
N GLY A 148 5.81 -4.15 15.01
CA GLY A 148 5.84 -4.15 13.54
C GLY A 148 7.04 -3.40 12.97
N ALA A 149 7.14 -2.13 13.31
CA ALA A 149 8.17 -1.22 12.83
C ALA A 149 9.57 -1.64 13.31
N GLN A 150 9.70 -2.13 14.54
CA GLN A 150 10.97 -2.66 15.05
C GLN A 150 11.41 -3.93 14.31
N TYR A 151 10.47 -4.83 14.00
CA TYR A 151 10.77 -6.01 13.21
C TYR A 151 11.17 -5.65 11.77
N PHE A 152 10.38 -4.79 11.12
CA PHE A 152 10.67 -4.28 9.77
C PHE A 152 12.07 -3.66 9.69
N SER A 153 12.37 -2.74 10.62
CA SER A 153 13.64 -2.01 10.61
C SER A 153 14.83 -2.92 10.83
N ARG A 154 14.69 -3.94 11.69
CA ARG A 154 15.70 -4.99 11.87
C ARG A 154 15.95 -5.76 10.57
N GLN A 155 14.89 -6.28 9.93
CA GLN A 155 15.03 -7.01 8.67
C GLN A 155 15.68 -6.17 7.57
N LEU A 156 15.32 -4.88 7.50
CA LEU A 156 15.92 -3.94 6.55
C LEU A 156 17.40 -3.70 6.85
N ALA A 157 17.75 -3.42 8.10
CA ALA A 157 19.12 -3.17 8.51
C ALA A 157 20.03 -4.39 8.29
N GLU A 158 19.58 -5.58 8.69
CA GLU A 158 20.28 -6.84 8.45
C GLU A 158 20.54 -7.04 6.95
N HIS A 159 19.52 -6.87 6.11
CA HIS A 159 19.69 -7.02 4.66
C HIS A 159 20.67 -6.00 4.05
N ILE A 160 20.61 -4.74 4.49
CA ILE A 160 21.52 -3.68 4.04
C ILE A 160 22.98 -4.02 4.38
N ILE A 161 23.22 -4.54 5.58
CA ILE A 161 24.55 -4.96 6.04
C ILE A 161 25.03 -6.17 5.24
N ASP A 162 24.21 -7.22 5.13
CA ASP A 162 24.55 -8.47 4.45
C ASP A 162 24.87 -8.25 2.96
N GLN A 163 24.16 -7.33 2.31
CA GLN A 163 24.39 -6.99 0.90
C GLN A 163 25.49 -5.94 0.69
N GLY A 164 26.09 -5.39 1.77
CA GLY A 164 27.16 -4.39 1.66
C GLY A 164 26.71 -3.06 1.03
N LEU A 165 25.48 -2.62 1.30
CA LEU A 165 24.89 -1.44 0.66
C LEU A 165 25.41 -0.10 1.21
N LEU A 166 26.04 -0.09 2.38
CA LEU A 166 26.54 1.13 3.06
C LEU A 166 27.97 1.54 2.67
N LYS A 167 28.55 0.91 1.65
CA LYS A 167 29.89 1.24 1.13
C LYS A 167 29.82 2.20 -0.03
#